data_AF-A0A8T7JVV0-F1
#
_entry.id   AF-A0A8T7JVV0-F1
#
_cell.length_a   1.000
_cell.length_b   1.000
_cell.length_c   1.000
_cell.angle_alpha   90.00
_cell.angle_beta   90.00
_cell.angle_gamma   90.00
#
_symmetry.space_group_name_H-M   'P 1'
#
loop_
_entity.id
_entity.type
_entity.pdbx_description
1 polymer ?
#
loop_
_entity_poly.entity_id
_entity_poly.type
_entity_poly.pdbx_seq_one_letter_code
_entity_poly.pdbx_strand_id
1 'polypeptide(L)' 'DGMSCTEAGTDGDKTLVNCTGMLNMSYNGEPQSLNLADRTYEVVEQDGNWLVCGVR' A
#
# COMPACT_ATOMS: atom_id res chain seq x y z
N ASP A 1 4.96 10.94 -7.38
CA ASP A 1 4.92 12.00 -6.36
C ASP A 1 3.54 11.97 -5.72
N GLY A 2 3.43 11.71 -4.41
CA GLY A 2 2.15 11.69 -3.69
C GLY A 2 1.83 10.44 -2.86
N MET A 3 2.68 9.41 -2.88
CA MET A 3 2.60 8.25 -1.99
C MET A 3 3.90 8.18 -1.17
N SER A 4 3.77 8.00 0.14
CA SER A 4 4.89 7.76 1.05
C SER A 4 4.52 6.65 2.01
N CYS A 5 5.44 5.69 2.22
CA CYS A 5 5.22 4.55 3.10
C CYS A 5 6.34 4.47 4.14
N THR A 6 5.97 4.13 5.36
CA THR A 6 6.90 3.91 6.47
C THR A 6 6.67 2.53 7.06
N GLU A 7 7.75 1.82 7.37
CA GLU A 7 7.68 0.54 8.08
C GLU A 7 6.98 0.71 9.44
N ALA A 8 6.02 -0.16 9.70
CA ALA A 8 5.25 -0.23 10.95
C ALA A 8 5.58 -1.49 11.77
N GLY A 9 6.23 -2.48 11.16
CA GLY A 9 6.67 -3.71 11.82
C GLY A 9 6.83 -4.86 10.84
N THR A 10 6.89 -6.08 11.38
CA THR A 10 6.98 -7.32 10.61
C THR A 10 5.96 -8.34 11.13
N ASP A 11 5.50 -9.22 10.25
CA ASP A 11 4.67 -10.37 10.62
C ASP A 11 5.04 -11.60 9.77
N GLY A 12 5.71 -12.57 10.42
CA GLY A 12 6.36 -13.68 9.71
C GLY A 12 7.38 -13.16 8.70
N ASP A 13 7.23 -13.58 7.45
CA ASP A 13 8.12 -13.19 6.34
C ASP A 13 7.71 -11.87 5.65
N LYS A 14 6.71 -11.16 6.20
CA LYS A 14 6.17 -9.92 5.60
C LYS A 14 6.58 -8.70 6.40
N THR A 15 6.89 -7.62 5.68
CA THR A 15 7.03 -6.28 6.25
C THR A 15 5.67 -5.59 6.22
N LEU A 16 5.30 -4.94 7.32
CA LEU A 16 4.10 -4.13 7.44
C LEU A 16 4.47 -2.67 7.19
N VAL A 17 3.76 -2.01 6.28
CA VAL A 17 3.97 -0.58 5.99
C VAL A 17 2.67 0.20 6.10
N ASN A 18 2.77 1.39 6.70
CA ASN A 18 1.70 2.38 6.70
C ASN A 18 2.00 3.39 5.61
N CYS A 19 1.06 3.57 4.70
CA CYS A 19 1.21 4.48 3.57
C CYS A 19 0.29 5.69 3.73
N THR A 20 0.73 6.82 3.18
CA THR A 20 -0.06 8.05 3.06
C THR A 20 -0.18 8.42 1.59
N GLY A 21 -1.28 9.06 1.24
CA GLY A 21 -1.59 9.46 -0.13
C GLY A 21 -3.02 9.12 -0.52
N MET A 22 -3.48 9.73 -1.60
CA MET A 22 -4.80 9.48 -2.18
C MET A 22 -4.63 8.94 -3.59
N LEU A 23 -5.17 7.74 -3.84
CA LEU A 23 -5.21 7.16 -5.18
C LEU A 23 -6.57 7.46 -5.79
N ASN A 24 -6.58 8.29 -6.84
CA ASN A 24 -7.79 8.59 -7.61
C ASN A 24 -7.80 7.71 -8.87
N MET A 25 -8.87 6.95 -9.02
CA MET A 25 -9.08 6.01 -10.12
C MET A 25 -10.42 6.30 -10.79
N SER A 26 -10.59 5.79 -12.00
CA SER A 26 -11.90 5.77 -12.66
C SER A 26 -12.17 4.37 -13.16
N TYR A 27 -13.33 3.81 -12.81
CA TYR A 27 -13.80 2.52 -13.28
C TYR A 27 -15.06 2.73 -14.11
N ASN A 28 -15.01 2.42 -15.41
CA ASN A 28 -16.10 2.70 -16.36
C ASN A 28 -16.61 4.16 -16.35
N GLY A 29 -15.73 5.12 -16.07
CA GLY A 29 -16.08 6.55 -15.97
C GLY A 29 -16.57 6.98 -14.59
N GLU A 30 -16.78 6.05 -13.65
CA GLU A 30 -17.14 6.38 -12.28
C GLU A 30 -15.88 6.70 -11.46
N PRO A 31 -15.79 7.88 -10.84
CA PRO A 31 -14.64 8.24 -10.01
C PRO A 31 -14.63 7.37 -8.75
N GLN A 32 -13.45 6.91 -8.38
CA GLN A 32 -13.17 6.16 -7.16
C GLN A 32 -11.94 6.76 -6.49
N SER A 33 -11.96 6.89 -5.18
CA SER A 33 -10.80 7.34 -4.41
C SER A 33 -10.48 6.32 -3.33
N LEU A 34 -9.19 6.07 -3.14
CA LEU A 34 -8.67 5.22 -2.08
C LEU A 34 -7.66 6.03 -1.27
N ASN A 35 -7.97 6.27 0.00
CA ASN A 35 -7.01 6.82 0.94
C ASN A 35 -6.10 5.69 1.42
N LEU A 36 -4.80 5.80 1.15
CA LEU A 36 -3.83 4.77 1.50
C LEU A 36 -3.60 4.66 3.01
N ALA A 37 -3.96 5.70 3.77
CA ALA A 37 -3.84 5.70 5.23
C ALA A 37 -4.90 4.84 5.93
N ASP A 38 -5.91 4.36 5.20
CA ASP A 38 -7.02 3.60 5.79
C ASP A 38 -6.66 2.14 6.11
N ARG A 39 -5.48 1.66 5.66
CA ARG A 39 -5.06 0.26 5.77
C ARG A 39 -3.56 0.15 6.03
N THR A 40 -3.16 -0.95 6.69
CA THR A 40 -1.76 -1.36 6.72
C THR A 40 -1.51 -2.35 5.57
N TYR A 41 -0.42 -2.16 4.84
CA TYR A 41 -0.05 -3.02 3.72
C TYR A 41 0.97 -4.06 4.16
N GLU A 42 0.79 -5.27 3.67
CA GLU A 42 1.77 -6.34 3.81
C GLU A 42 2.61 -6.39 2.53
N VAL A 43 3.92 -6.25 2.66
CA VAL A 43 4.85 -6.25 1.54
C VAL A 43 5.98 -7.26 1.71
N VAL A 44 6.50 -7.75 0.59
CA VAL A 44 7.69 -8.60 0.51
C VAL A 44 8.66 -8.01 -0.50
N GLU A 45 9.96 -8.07 -0.20
CA GLU A 45 11.00 -7.73 -1.15
C GLU A 45 11.30 -8.94 -2.04
N GLN A 46 11.19 -8.78 -3.36
CA GLN A 46 11.57 -9.78 -4.35
C GLN A 46 12.34 -9.09 -5.49
N ASP A 47 13.57 -9.55 -5.72
CA ASP A 47 14.45 -9.06 -6.78
C ASP A 47 14.60 -7.52 -6.77
N GLY A 48 14.74 -6.93 -5.58
CA GLY A 48 14.86 -5.48 -5.39
C GLY A 48 13.56 -4.69 -5.55
N ASN A 49 12.42 -5.37 -5.71
CA ASN A 49 11.09 -4.77 -5.80
C ASN A 49 10.26 -5.12 -4.58
N TRP A 50 9.50 -4.14 -4.07
CA TRP A 50 8.52 -4.36 -3.02
C TRP A 50 7.16 -4.70 -3.63
N LEU A 51 6.68 -5.91 -3.35
CA LEU A 51 5.39 -6.39 -3.82
C LEU A 51 4.36 -6.31 -2.69
N VAL A 52 3.19 -5.73 -2.98
CA VAL A 52 2.05 -5.74 -2.05
C VAL A 52 1.35 -7.08 -2.14
N CYS A 53 1.32 -7.82 -1.03
CA CYS A 53 0.74 -9.16 -0.96
C CYS A 53 -0.53 -9.24 -0.11
N GLY A 54 -0.90 -8.15 0.56
CA GLY A 54 -2.09 -8.11 1.42
C GLY A 54 -2.36 -6.72 2.00
N VAL A 55 -3.53 -6.59 2.60
CA VAL A 55 -3.94 -5.43 3.41
C VAL A 55 -4.60 -5.92 4.70
N ARG A 56 -4.45 -5.14 5.77
CA ARG A 56 -5.11 -5.33 7.07
C ARG A 56 -6.02 -4.16 7.38
#